data_AF-A0A7V9KCJ7-F1
#
_entry.id   AF-A0A7V9KCJ7-F1
#
_cell.length_a   1.000
_cell.length_b   1.000
_cell.length_c   1.000
_cell.angle_alpha   90.00
_cell.angle_beta   90.00
_cell.angle_gamma   90.00
#
_symmetry.space_group_name_H-M   'P 1'
#
loop_
_entity.id
_entity.type
_entity.pdbx_description
1 polymer ?
#
loop_
_entity_poly.entity_id
_entity_poly.type
_entity_poly.pdbx_seq_one_letter_code
_entity_poly.pdbx_strand_id
1 'polypeptide(L)'
;MKLATDPLRITTAAVTVILGAIHLQLYMESYKDIPIDNIGRSFLLNAVASLTAAAVVMLWSHQLAPAAPLLLANSTLIAFGLSRTDRGIFGFTERGWSPTPQAAAAVAAEIAAAVFATLALATTRTTETDIESMRS
;
A
#
# COMPACT_ATOMS: atom_id res chain seq x y z
N MET A 1 17.42 -2.81 16.10
CA MET A 1 16.07 -2.73 15.48
C MET A 1 15.07 -3.26 16.50
N LYS A 2 14.05 -2.48 16.88
CA LYS A 2 13.02 -2.94 17.83
C LYS A 2 11.75 -3.23 17.04
N LEU A 3 11.18 -4.41 17.23
CA LEU A 3 9.92 -4.78 16.59
C LEU A 3 8.78 -3.93 17.15
N ALA A 4 7.90 -3.44 16.28
CA ALA A 4 6.70 -2.72 16.68
C ALA A 4 5.75 -3.67 17.44
N THR A 5 5.26 -3.20 18.58
CA THR A 5 4.23 -3.88 19.40
C THR A 5 2.90 -3.12 19.39
N ASP A 6 2.86 -1.97 18.73
CA ASP A 6 1.64 -1.16 18.57
C ASP A 6 0.65 -1.90 17.65
N PRO A 7 -0.59 -2.16 18.10
CA PRO A 7 -1.60 -2.84 17.30
C PRO A 7 -1.88 -2.15 15.96
N LEU A 8 -1.81 -0.81 15.88
CA LEU A 8 -2.02 -0.10 14.61
C LEU A 8 -0.90 -0.38 13.61
N ARG A 9 0.35 -0.45 14.06
CA ARG A 9 1.50 -0.78 13.20
C ARG A 9 1.48 -2.23 12.76
N ILE A 10 1.14 -3.14 13.66
CA ILE A 10 0.96 -4.57 13.35
C ILE A 10 -0.14 -4.76 12.31
N THR A 11 -1.30 -4.12 12.52
CA THR A 11 -2.43 -4.20 11.59
C THR A 11 -2.07 -3.59 10.25
N THR A 12 -1.42 -2.42 10.23
CA THR A 12 -0.91 -1.77 9.01
C THR A 12 0.02 -2.70 8.24
N ALA A 13 0.96 -3.35 8.93
CA ALA A 13 1.88 -4.30 8.30
C ALA A 13 1.14 -5.49 7.70
N ALA A 14 0.22 -6.08 8.46
CA ALA A 14 -0.55 -7.25 8.02
C ALA A 14 -1.38 -6.96 6.76
N VAL A 15 -2.14 -5.85 6.74
CA VAL A 15 -2.93 -5.47 5.56
C VAL A 15 -2.04 -5.09 4.37
N THR A 16 -0.86 -4.49 4.62
CA THR A 16 0.10 -4.17 3.56
C THR A 16 0.71 -5.44 2.95
N VAL A 17 0.98 -6.47 3.75
CA VAL A 17 1.41 -7.78 3.22
C VAL A 17 0.30 -8.42 2.36
N ILE A 18 -0.96 -8.34 2.79
CA ILE A 18 -2.11 -8.84 2.00
C ILE A 18 -2.21 -8.10 0.65
N LEU A 19 -2.09 -6.76 0.66
CA LEU A 19 -2.03 -5.93 -0.55
C LEU A 19 -0.95 -6.45 -1.51
N GLY A 20 0.27 -6.67 -0.99
CA GLY A 20 1.38 -7.18 -1.78
C GLY A 20 1.14 -8.59 -2.33
N ALA A 21 0.53 -9.47 -1.54
CA ALA A 21 0.19 -10.83 -1.97
C ALA A 21 -0.83 -10.82 -3.12
N ILE A 22 -1.85 -9.96 -3.06
CA ILE A 22 -2.83 -9.79 -4.15
C ILE A 22 -2.13 -9.28 -5.42
N HIS A 23 -1.22 -8.32 -5.30
CA HIS A 23 -0.45 -7.82 -6.45
C HIS A 23 0.47 -8.87 -7.06
N LEU A 24 1.08 -9.72 -6.23
CA LEU A 24 1.87 -10.85 -6.71
C LEU A 24 0.99 -11.87 -7.45
N GLN A 25 -0.21 -12.14 -6.94
CA GLN A 25 -1.18 -13.01 -7.61
C GLN A 25 -1.59 -12.43 -8.97
N LEU A 26 -1.97 -11.15 -9.01
CA LEU A 26 -2.31 -10.43 -10.23
C LEU A 26 -1.16 -10.46 -11.26
N TYR A 27 0.07 -10.29 -10.81
CA TYR A 27 1.24 -10.46 -11.67
C TYR A 27 1.28 -11.85 -12.29
N MET A 28 1.24 -12.90 -11.47
CA MET A 28 1.39 -14.28 -11.95
C MET A 28 0.24 -14.76 -12.85
N GLU A 29 -0.99 -14.35 -12.54
CA GLU A 29 -2.20 -14.87 -13.17
C GLU A 29 -2.68 -14.01 -14.35
N SER A 30 -2.44 -12.70 -14.34
CA SER A 30 -3.09 -11.78 -15.29
C SER A 30 -2.13 -10.87 -16.04
N TYR A 31 -1.03 -10.42 -15.42
CA TYR A 31 -0.25 -9.30 -15.95
C TYR A 31 1.18 -9.61 -16.36
N LYS A 32 1.76 -10.77 -16.00
CA LYS A 32 3.17 -11.11 -16.27
C LYS A 32 3.56 -11.05 -17.75
N ASP A 33 2.60 -11.35 -18.64
CA ASP A 33 2.84 -11.46 -20.07
C ASP A 33 2.47 -10.17 -20.84
N ILE A 34 2.05 -9.10 -20.16
CA ILE A 34 1.72 -7.82 -20.80
C ILE A 34 3.01 -7.08 -21.19
N PRO A 35 3.28 -6.89 -22.50
CA PRO A 35 4.56 -6.38 -22.98
C PRO A 35 4.64 -4.85 -23.01
N ILE A 36 3.56 -4.11 -22.69
CA ILE A 36 3.55 -2.65 -22.62
C ILE A 36 4.58 -2.20 -21.56
N ASP A 37 5.76 -1.81 -22.03
CA ASP A 37 6.95 -1.20 -21.40
C ASP A 37 7.04 -1.19 -19.86
N ASN A 38 6.78 -2.33 -19.20
CA ASN A 38 6.84 -2.60 -17.74
C ASN A 38 5.53 -2.55 -16.92
N ILE A 39 4.33 -2.44 -17.52
CA ILE A 39 3.06 -2.49 -16.75
C ILE A 39 2.94 -3.81 -15.99
N GLY A 40 3.20 -4.95 -16.63
CA GLY A 40 3.17 -6.25 -15.95
C GLY A 40 4.10 -6.29 -14.73
N ARG A 41 5.35 -5.86 -14.91
CA ARG A 41 6.36 -5.81 -13.86
C ARG A 41 6.02 -4.83 -12.74
N SER A 42 5.16 -3.84 -12.98
CA SER A 42 4.73 -2.90 -11.93
C SER A 42 3.94 -3.61 -10.81
N PHE A 43 3.20 -4.67 -11.12
CA PHE A 43 2.51 -5.49 -10.11
C PHE A 43 3.51 -6.26 -9.23
N LEU A 44 4.56 -6.82 -9.82
CA LEU A 44 5.64 -7.46 -9.06
C LEU A 44 6.40 -6.45 -8.20
N LEU A 45 6.69 -5.27 -8.76
CA LEU A 45 7.31 -4.18 -8.01
C LEU A 45 6.44 -3.76 -6.82
N ASN A 46 5.12 -3.68 -7.00
CA ASN A 46 4.18 -3.37 -5.94
C ASN A 46 4.22 -4.44 -4.83
N ALA A 47 4.25 -5.72 -5.19
CA ALA A 47 4.38 -6.81 -4.21
C ALA A 47 5.66 -6.68 -3.36
N VAL A 48 6.80 -6.41 -4.00
CA VAL A 48 8.09 -6.19 -3.31
C VAL A 48 8.06 -4.92 -2.45
N ALA A 49 7.49 -3.83 -2.98
CA ALA A 49 7.34 -2.57 -2.26
C ALA A 49 6.44 -2.72 -1.04
N SER A 50 5.39 -3.54 -1.14
CA SER A 50 4.47 -3.86 -0.04
C SER A 50 5.17 -4.59 1.09
N LEU A 51 5.94 -5.63 0.78
CA LEU A 51 6.73 -6.34 1.77
C LEU A 51 7.77 -5.42 2.43
N THR A 52 8.41 -4.56 1.63
CA THR A 52 9.36 -3.57 2.11
C THR A 52 8.69 -2.55 3.04
N ALA A 53 7.53 -2.01 2.66
CA ALA A 53 6.76 -1.07 3.45
C ALA A 53 6.25 -1.69 4.76
N ALA A 54 5.84 -2.96 4.73
CA ALA A 54 5.47 -3.73 5.92
C ALA A 54 6.68 -3.91 6.86
N ALA A 55 7.85 -4.22 6.32
CA ALA A 55 9.08 -4.31 7.10
C ALA A 55 9.45 -2.94 7.70
N VAL A 56 9.35 -1.85 6.93
CA VAL A 56 9.58 -0.48 7.40
C VAL A 56 8.68 -0.15 8.58
N VAL A 57 7.36 -0.35 8.46
CA VAL A 57 6.41 -0.04 9.54
C VAL A 57 6.55 -0.97 10.74
N MET A 58 7.16 -2.15 10.62
CA MET A 58 7.40 -3.05 11.77
C MET A 58 8.74 -2.84 12.46
N LEU A 59 9.77 -2.42 11.72
CA LEU A 59 11.15 -2.51 12.19
C LEU A 59 11.79 -1.15 12.45
N TRP A 60 11.31 -0.09 11.78
CA TRP A 60 11.84 1.25 11.96
C TRP A 60 11.04 2.01 13.01
N SER A 61 11.61 2.30 14.17
CA SER A 61 10.89 2.97 15.27
C SER A 61 10.48 4.43 15.01
N HIS A 62 10.74 4.95 13.81
CA HIS A 62 10.46 6.34 13.46
C HIS A 62 8.96 6.60 13.29
N GLN A 63 8.52 7.79 13.68
CA GLN A 63 7.11 8.19 13.62
C GLN A 63 6.52 8.22 12.21
N LEU A 64 7.36 8.52 11.21
CA LEU A 64 6.95 8.51 9.80
C LEU A 64 6.97 7.11 9.15
N ALA A 65 7.29 6.04 9.88
CA ALA A 65 7.32 4.70 9.31
C ALA A 65 5.99 4.26 8.64
N PRO A 66 4.78 4.61 9.16
CA PRO A 66 3.54 4.27 8.46
C PRO A 66 3.29 5.13 7.20
N ALA A 67 4.10 6.17 6.92
CA ALA A 67 4.00 6.89 5.64
C ALA A 67 4.37 6.02 4.43
N ALA A 68 5.23 5.02 4.61
CA ALA A 68 5.62 4.11 3.53
C ALA A 68 4.43 3.30 2.97
N PRO A 69 3.67 2.52 3.79
CA PRO A 69 2.48 1.82 3.31
C PRO A 69 1.36 2.79 2.86
N LEU A 70 1.24 3.97 3.48
CA LEU A 70 0.26 4.97 3.06
C LEU A 70 0.51 5.47 1.63
N LEU A 71 1.76 5.85 1.32
CA LEU A 71 2.13 6.32 -0.01
C LEU A 71 1.97 5.23 -1.05
N LEU A 72 2.34 3.99 -0.72
CA LEU A 72 2.18 2.85 -1.61
C LEU A 72 0.70 2.58 -1.94
N ALA A 73 -0.16 2.49 -0.92
CA ALA A 73 -1.58 2.23 -1.10
C ALA A 73 -2.27 3.32 -1.95
N ASN A 74 -2.01 4.59 -1.66
CA ASN A 74 -2.56 5.70 -2.45
C ASN A 74 -2.05 5.73 -3.89
N SER A 75 -0.75 5.46 -4.10
CA SER A 75 -0.18 5.40 -5.45
C SER A 75 -0.83 4.28 -6.28
N THR A 76 -1.13 3.16 -5.63
CA THR A 76 -1.79 2.00 -6.25
C THR A 76 -3.24 2.31 -6.60
N LEU A 77 -4.00 2.94 -5.68
CA LEU A 77 -5.38 3.40 -5.93
C LEU A 77 -5.44 4.43 -7.07
N ILE A 78 -4.49 5.36 -7.12
CA ILE A 78 -4.37 6.32 -8.21
C ILE A 78 -4.10 5.59 -9.52
N ALA A 79 -3.19 4.61 -9.55
CA ALA A 79 -2.92 3.83 -10.75
C ALA A 79 -4.14 3.00 -11.19
N PHE A 80 -4.88 2.42 -10.24
CA PHE A 80 -6.14 1.75 -10.51
C PHE A 80 -7.15 2.72 -11.14
N GLY A 81 -7.33 3.91 -10.57
CA GLY A 81 -8.22 4.94 -11.12
C GLY A 81 -7.81 5.37 -12.53
N LEU A 82 -6.53 5.67 -12.75
CA LEU A 82 -6.00 6.12 -14.04
C LEU A 82 -6.16 5.08 -15.15
N SER A 83 -5.91 3.80 -14.84
CA SER A 83 -6.10 2.71 -15.80
C SER A 83 -7.57 2.52 -16.20
N ARG A 84 -8.54 3.01 -15.41
CA ARG A 84 -9.98 3.00 -15.76
C ARG A 84 -10.45 4.28 -16.48
N THR A 85 -9.53 5.16 -16.85
CA THR A 85 -9.81 6.33 -17.70
C THR A 85 -9.57 6.02 -19.18
N ASP A 86 -10.12 6.84 -20.08
CA ASP A 86 -9.91 6.69 -21.53
C ASP A 86 -8.43 6.78 -21.94
N ARG A 87 -7.60 7.51 -21.18
CA ARG A 87 -6.15 7.64 -21.46
C ARG A 87 -5.33 6.50 -20.87
N GLY A 88 -5.82 5.85 -19.83
CA GLY A 88 -5.10 4.77 -19.16
C GLY A 88 -3.77 5.21 -18.55
N ILE A 89 -2.87 4.23 -18.38
CA ILE A 89 -1.48 4.45 -17.99
C ILE A 89 -0.59 3.97 -19.12
N PHE A 90 0.13 4.88 -19.79
CA PHE A 90 0.95 4.55 -20.96
C PHE A 90 0.17 3.79 -22.06
N GLY A 91 -1.12 4.12 -22.23
CA GLY A 91 -2.02 3.45 -23.18
C GLY A 91 -2.63 2.13 -22.68
N PHE A 92 -2.23 1.63 -21.52
CA PHE A 92 -2.87 0.49 -20.86
C PHE A 92 -4.17 0.94 -20.18
N THR A 93 -5.29 0.34 -20.59
CA THR A 93 -6.63 0.61 -20.03
C THR A 93 -7.28 -0.67 -19.55
N GLU A 94 -8.07 -0.55 -18.50
CA GLU A 94 -8.89 -1.62 -17.94
C GLU A 94 -10.33 -1.11 -17.74
N ARG A 95 -11.28 -2.05 -17.66
CA ARG A 95 -12.70 -1.70 -17.53
C ARG A 95 -13.35 -2.36 -16.33
N GLY A 96 -14.13 -1.56 -15.61
CA GLY A 96 -14.84 -2.00 -14.41
C GLY A 96 -13.90 -2.68 -13.41
N TRP A 97 -14.34 -3.84 -12.93
CA TRP A 97 -13.63 -4.66 -11.93
C TRP A 97 -12.82 -5.80 -12.54
N SER A 98 -12.52 -5.77 -13.85
CA SER A 98 -11.61 -6.74 -14.43
C SER A 98 -10.17 -6.46 -13.96
N PRO A 99 -9.38 -7.49 -13.60
CA PRO A 99 -9.76 -8.90 -13.42
C PRO A 99 -10.58 -9.11 -12.14
N THR A 100 -11.69 -9.85 -12.25
CA THR A 100 -12.58 -10.19 -11.13
C THR A 100 -12.23 -11.55 -10.55
N PRO A 101 -12.24 -11.72 -9.21
CA PRO A 101 -12.55 -10.73 -8.16
C PRO A 101 -11.32 -9.92 -7.67
N GLN A 102 -10.14 -10.16 -8.23
CA GLN A 102 -8.86 -9.69 -7.70
C GLN A 102 -8.75 -8.16 -7.68
N ALA A 103 -9.30 -7.45 -8.67
CA ALA A 103 -9.32 -5.99 -8.70
C ALA A 103 -10.08 -5.37 -7.50
N ALA A 104 -11.26 -5.93 -7.17
CA ALA A 104 -12.02 -5.47 -6.01
C ALA A 104 -11.31 -5.81 -4.69
N ALA A 105 -10.69 -6.99 -4.63
CA ALA A 105 -9.87 -7.39 -3.48
C ALA A 105 -8.65 -6.47 -3.29
N ALA A 106 -7.97 -6.09 -4.38
CA ALA A 106 -6.85 -5.17 -4.36
C ALA A 106 -7.26 -3.80 -3.82
N VAL A 107 -8.32 -3.20 -4.38
CA VAL A 107 -8.85 -1.91 -3.92
C VAL A 107 -9.27 -1.96 -2.44
N ALA A 108 -9.91 -3.04 -1.99
CA ALA A 108 -10.28 -3.19 -0.58
C ALA A 108 -9.04 -3.27 0.34
N ALA A 109 -8.01 -4.02 -0.05
CA ALA A 109 -6.76 -4.11 0.69
C ALA A 109 -5.99 -2.77 0.70
N GLU A 110 -5.99 -2.04 -0.41
CA GLU A 110 -5.40 -0.71 -0.53
C GLU A 110 -6.09 0.31 0.37
N ILE A 111 -7.42 0.35 0.37
CA ILE A 111 -8.19 1.23 1.26
C ILE A 111 -7.90 0.89 2.72
N ALA A 112 -7.89 -0.40 3.08
CA ALA A 112 -7.56 -0.83 4.43
C ALA A 112 -6.14 -0.39 4.83
N ALA A 113 -5.15 -0.61 3.97
CA ALA A 113 -3.77 -0.18 4.21
C ALA A 113 -3.66 1.35 4.37
N ALA A 114 -4.33 2.13 3.52
CA ALA A 114 -4.34 3.58 3.62
C ALA A 114 -5.00 4.07 4.93
N VAL A 115 -6.12 3.48 5.33
CA VAL A 115 -6.84 3.84 6.57
C VAL A 115 -5.98 3.51 7.79
N PHE A 116 -5.48 2.27 7.94
CA PHE A 116 -4.69 1.90 9.11
C PHE A 116 -3.36 2.65 9.18
N ALA A 117 -2.70 2.89 8.05
CA ALA A 117 -1.48 3.69 8.01
C ALA A 117 -1.73 5.15 8.41
N THR A 118 -2.86 5.73 7.99
CA THR A 118 -3.27 7.09 8.39
C THR A 118 -3.53 7.15 9.89
N LEU A 119 -4.25 6.18 10.45
CA LEU A 119 -4.51 6.09 11.88
C LEU A 119 -3.20 5.98 12.68
N ALA A 120 -2.28 5.11 12.24
CA ALA A 120 -0.97 4.96 12.88
C ALA A 120 -0.11 6.23 12.84
N LEU A 121 -0.16 7.00 11.74
CA LEU A 121 0.52 8.29 11.64
C LEU A 121 -0.12 9.37 12.52
N ALA A 122 -1.45 9.37 12.63
CA ALA A 122 -2.19 10.33 13.42
C ALA A 122 -1.89 10.15 14.92
N THR A 123 -1.94 8.92 15.42
CA THR A 123 -1.68 8.63 16.85
C THR A 123 -0.25 8.97 17.27
N THR A 124 0.72 8.82 16.37
CA THR A 124 2.11 9.14 16.70
C THR A 124 2.33 10.65 16.87
N ARG A 125 1.66 11.48 16.05
CA ARG A 125 1.75 12.94 16.15
C ARG A 125 1.12 13.50 17.43
N THR A 126 0.04 12.88 17.90
CA THR A 126 -0.62 13.30 19.15
C THR A 126 0.34 13.12 20.33
N THR A 127 1.04 11.99 20.40
CA THR A 127 2.02 11.72 21.47
C THR A 127 3.16 12.73 21.50
N GLU A 128 3.66 13.17 20.34
CA GLU A 128 4.74 14.16 20.27
C GLU A 128 4.28 15.54 20.77
N THR A 129 3.07 15.97 20.36
CA THR A 129 2.47 17.26 20.77
C THR A 129 2.25 17.33 22.29
N ASP A 130 1.73 16.25 22.89
CA ASP A 130 1.47 16.20 24.33
C ASP A 130 2.76 16.28 25.16
N ILE A 131 3.84 15.63 24.72
CA ILE A 131 5.14 15.66 25.39
C ILE A 131 5.75 17.07 25.37
N GLU A 132 5.60 17.80 24.27
CA GLU A 132 6.13 19.15 24.12
C GLU A 132 5.39 20.16 25.02
N SER A 133 4.06 20.05 25.11
CA SER A 133 3.23 20.85 26.02
C SER A 133 3.60 20.67 27.51
N MET A 134 3.97 19.46 27.93
CA MET A 134 4.40 19.19 29.31
C MET A 134 5.80 19.72 29.66
N ARG A 135 6.61 20.08 28.65
CA ARG A 135 7.99 20.56 28.83
C ARG A 135 8.12 22.09 28.84
N SER A 136 7.08 22.81 28.41
CA SER A 136 6.97 24.29 28.45
C SER A 136 6.35 24.78 29.74
#